data_AF-A0A2M9HAX8-F1
#
_entry.id   AF-A0A2M9HAX8-F1
#
_cell.length_a   1.000
_cell.length_b   1.000
_cell.length_c   1.000
_cell.angle_alpha   90.00
_cell.angle_beta   90.00
_cell.angle_gamma   90.00
#
_symmetry.space_group_name_H-M   'P 1'
#
loop_
_entity.id
_entity.type
_entity.pdbx_description
1 polymer ?
#
loop_
_entity_poly.entity_id
_entity_poly.type
_entity_poly.pdbx_seq_one_letter_code
_entity_poly.pdbx_strand_id
1 'polypeptide(L)'
;MTDNPATDGSRNDGVSVEDNISASASAFPGADALLRELAGSEFPVSTDVIERLRGIYGHLAGVSPDDPEFERYLREDVIEHETFDRADAIDISDSVLDVSARHKNDLALLPAFFIAFEWFHRCEFDAERRLRYWGRFVPLMNVCLGEFSLYQYALSMFHLYGGDEPRAEQAARRALDIAPDHIGFLNTYTEQILDRVERELISSGRQMPEDDDIAALNGLLAAFDKRPREGWHPIFHVSYGRILACLGRYGEAQREFSQAVDIENARYNAWRESLGGNGDSAGDGTDGSAGGGRTIKESTYVTEMNEIFDARNTCNMLSNMRSLSSVIDDAQSAQRERAHELDDKMDELGRRFDNERIDMLEFIGFFAGIISFVIASIQLGDGLAFPTRALMVLILMGSLLVAFGAFSTLLESGRATDPREPKRGRVFGIRAGLAVVIVIGLVVIVAAMLLYLVIR
;
A
#
# COMPACT_ATOMS: atom_id res chain seq x y z
N MET A 1 -23.07 86.92 0.43
CA MET A 1 -22.77 87.98 1.41
C MET A 1 -22.20 87.27 2.61
N THR A 2 -20.94 87.36 3.01
CA THR A 2 -19.76 88.25 2.85
C THR A 2 -18.76 87.59 3.82
N ASP A 3 -17.45 87.54 3.71
CA ASP A 3 -16.44 88.01 2.79
C ASP A 3 -15.21 87.13 3.10
N ASN A 4 -14.40 86.89 2.08
CA ASN A 4 -13.01 86.45 2.24
C ASN A 4 -12.18 87.65 2.73
N PRO A 5 -11.05 87.42 3.43
CA PRO A 5 -9.82 87.73 2.71
C PRO A 5 -8.64 86.78 3.00
N ALA A 6 -7.81 86.70 1.97
CA ALA A 6 -6.54 86.00 1.89
C ALA A 6 -5.40 86.73 2.61
N THR A 7 -4.42 85.95 3.07
CA THR A 7 -2.97 86.25 3.17
C THR A 7 -2.27 84.89 3.23
N ASP A 8 -1.64 84.42 2.16
CA ASP A 8 -0.24 84.66 1.78
C ASP A 8 0.78 84.33 2.89
N GLY A 9 1.66 83.38 2.58
CA GLY A 9 2.54 82.73 3.55
C GLY A 9 3.33 81.58 2.94
N SER A 10 4.11 81.91 1.91
CA SER A 10 5.20 81.08 1.38
C SER A 10 6.12 80.58 2.51
N ARG A 11 6.20 79.26 2.69
CA ARG A 11 7.37 78.60 3.29
C ARG A 11 7.56 77.23 2.65
N ASN A 12 8.51 77.23 1.73
CA ASN A 12 9.07 76.06 1.06
C ASN A 12 10.10 75.44 2.01
N ASP A 13 9.65 74.60 2.93
CA ASP A 13 10.54 73.70 3.67
C ASP A 13 10.63 72.40 2.87
N GLY A 14 11.72 72.29 2.10
CA GLY A 14 12.17 71.03 1.52
C GLY A 14 12.47 70.07 2.65
N VAL A 15 11.46 69.30 3.06
CA VAL A 15 11.65 68.07 3.82
C VAL A 15 12.11 67.02 2.81
N SER A 16 13.39 66.73 2.84
CA SER A 16 14.00 65.56 2.23
C SER A 16 13.18 64.32 2.58
N VAL A 17 12.55 63.72 1.57
CA VAL A 17 11.85 62.42 1.65
C VAL A 17 12.87 61.27 1.79
N GLU A 18 14.17 61.56 1.87
CA GLU A 18 15.24 60.55 1.87
C GLU A 18 15.83 60.20 3.26
N ASP A 19 15.51 60.93 4.34
CA ASP A 19 16.11 60.65 5.66
C ASP A 19 15.15 60.05 6.70
N ASN A 20 13.97 59.60 6.25
CA ASN A 20 12.98 58.93 7.09
C ASN A 20 12.75 57.48 6.65
N ILE A 21 13.81 56.81 6.15
CA ILE A 21 13.94 55.35 6.34
C ILE A 21 14.16 55.15 7.83
N SER A 22 13.01 55.18 8.49
CA SER A 22 12.75 54.70 9.83
C SER A 22 13.62 53.50 10.12
N ALA A 23 14.17 53.49 11.34
CA ALA A 23 14.61 52.29 12.02
C ALA A 23 13.53 51.20 11.90
N SER A 24 13.55 50.46 10.79
CA SER A 24 12.76 49.26 10.62
C SER A 24 13.36 48.31 11.64
N ALA A 25 12.55 47.86 12.60
CA ALA A 25 12.93 46.75 13.44
C ALA A 25 13.32 45.60 12.50
N SER A 26 14.62 45.36 12.35
CA SER A 26 15.09 44.25 11.53
C SER A 26 14.61 42.98 12.21
N ALA A 27 14.01 42.03 11.47
CA ALA A 27 13.66 40.72 12.01
C ALA A 27 14.87 40.00 12.66
N PHE A 28 16.08 40.44 12.29
CA PHE A 28 17.35 39.99 12.85
C PHE A 28 18.04 41.10 13.64
N PRO A 29 17.62 41.36 14.89
CA PRO A 29 18.37 42.22 15.78
C PRO A 29 19.74 41.57 16.02
N GLY A 30 20.82 42.26 15.67
CA GLY A 30 22.19 41.73 15.84
C GLY A 30 22.83 41.13 14.58
N ALA A 31 22.16 41.11 13.43
CA ALA A 31 22.76 40.64 12.17
C ALA A 31 24.11 41.32 11.86
N ASP A 32 24.21 42.64 11.99
CA ASP A 32 25.47 43.37 11.77
C ASP A 32 26.55 43.06 12.81
N ALA A 33 26.17 42.67 14.02
CA ALA A 33 27.12 42.21 15.03
C ALA A 33 27.63 40.83 14.63
N LEU A 34 26.73 39.89 14.32
CA LEU A 34 27.09 38.55 13.86
C LEU A 34 27.98 38.60 12.62
N LEU A 35 27.63 39.38 11.60
CA LEU A 35 28.43 39.49 10.37
C LEU A 35 29.86 40.00 10.63
N ARG A 36 30.03 40.93 11.58
CA ARG A 36 31.37 41.37 12.01
C ARG A 36 32.12 40.28 12.77
N GLU A 37 31.42 39.47 13.56
CA GLU A 37 32.01 38.34 14.27
C GLU A 37 32.41 37.20 13.31
N LEU A 38 31.61 36.91 12.29
CA LEU A 38 31.95 35.94 11.23
C LEU A 38 33.18 36.40 10.42
N ALA A 39 33.31 37.70 10.15
CA ALA A 39 34.48 38.26 9.47
C ALA A 39 35.77 38.21 10.33
N GLY A 40 35.63 38.14 11.66
CA GLY A 40 36.72 38.16 12.62
C GLY A 40 36.89 36.85 13.41
N SER A 41 36.25 35.76 12.97
CA SER A 41 36.31 34.45 13.60
C SER A 41 37.70 33.81 13.43
N GLU A 42 37.92 32.65 14.06
CA GLU A 42 39.12 31.83 13.79
C GLU A 42 39.20 31.36 12.32
N PHE A 43 38.06 31.29 11.63
CA PHE A 43 37.89 30.85 10.25
C PHE A 43 37.23 31.94 9.40
N PRO A 44 37.87 33.11 9.22
CA PRO A 44 37.19 34.34 8.83
C PRO A 44 36.53 34.24 7.47
N VAL A 45 35.25 34.63 7.41
CA VAL A 45 34.49 34.74 6.17
C VAL A 45 34.98 35.94 5.35
N SER A 46 35.17 35.75 4.05
CA SER A 46 35.63 36.83 3.17
C SER A 46 34.66 38.02 3.13
N THR A 47 35.17 39.23 2.90
CA THR A 47 34.35 40.46 2.82
C THR A 47 33.25 40.32 1.78
N ASP A 48 33.52 39.70 0.64
CA ASP A 48 32.54 39.51 -0.44
C ASP A 48 31.40 38.56 -0.02
N VAL A 49 31.71 37.52 0.74
CA VAL A 49 30.68 36.64 1.34
C VAL A 49 29.87 37.39 2.40
N ILE A 50 30.50 38.23 3.22
CA ILE A 50 29.82 39.06 4.22
C ILE A 50 28.85 40.05 3.57
N GLU A 51 29.23 40.71 2.47
CA GLU A 51 28.32 41.60 1.74
C GLU A 51 27.12 40.84 1.14
N ARG A 52 27.35 39.65 0.57
CA ARG A 52 26.26 38.78 0.07
C ARG A 52 25.32 38.36 1.20
N LEU A 53 25.87 37.92 2.33
CA LEU A 53 25.07 37.59 3.52
C LEU A 53 24.27 38.81 3.99
N ARG A 54 24.87 40.01 4.06
CA ARG A 54 24.15 41.23 4.45
C ARG A 54 22.95 41.50 3.54
N GLY A 55 23.10 41.32 2.23
CA GLY A 55 21.98 41.42 1.29
C GLY A 55 20.84 40.44 1.62
N ILE A 56 21.18 39.20 1.95
CA ILE A 56 20.21 38.16 2.35
C ILE A 56 19.49 38.54 3.67
N TYR A 57 20.23 38.98 4.70
CA TYR A 57 19.61 39.46 5.95
C TYR A 57 18.69 40.66 5.71
N GLY A 58 19.07 41.57 4.81
CA GLY A 58 18.25 42.71 4.42
C GLY A 58 16.94 42.28 3.76
N HIS A 59 16.98 41.29 2.86
CA HIS A 59 15.78 40.75 2.22
C HIS A 59 14.85 40.07 3.23
N LEU A 60 15.42 39.27 4.14
CA LEU A 60 14.67 38.50 5.14
C LEU A 60 14.23 39.33 6.35
N ALA A 61 14.62 40.59 6.46
CA ALA A 61 14.35 41.44 7.62
C ALA A 61 12.86 41.66 7.93
N GLY A 62 11.95 41.33 7.01
CA GLY A 62 10.50 41.38 7.20
C GLY A 62 9.79 40.03 7.17
N VAL A 63 10.53 38.93 7.01
CA VAL A 63 9.96 37.58 6.82
C VAL A 63 10.15 36.76 8.09
N SER A 64 9.09 36.13 8.59
CA SER A 64 9.19 35.25 9.76
C SER A 64 10.01 34.01 9.41
N PRO A 65 10.92 33.54 10.29
CA PRO A 65 11.65 32.29 10.09
C PRO A 65 10.78 31.04 9.93
N ASP A 66 9.55 31.10 10.44
CA ASP A 66 8.55 30.04 10.35
C ASP A 66 7.64 30.17 9.12
N ASP A 67 7.80 31.24 8.33
CA ASP A 67 7.07 31.44 7.09
C ASP A 67 7.71 30.61 5.95
N PRO A 68 6.93 29.87 5.15
CA PRO A 68 7.44 29.18 3.95
C PRO A 68 8.29 30.06 3.02
N GLU A 69 7.98 31.35 2.90
CA GLU A 69 8.75 32.27 2.06
C GLU A 69 10.20 32.37 2.51
N PHE A 70 10.47 32.24 3.80
CA PHE A 70 11.80 32.30 4.38
C PHE A 70 12.70 31.16 3.89
N GLU A 71 12.23 29.92 4.06
CA GLU A 71 12.91 28.72 3.59
C GLU A 71 13.05 28.75 2.08
N ARG A 72 11.96 29.10 1.37
CA ARG A 72 11.91 29.17 -0.09
C ARG A 72 12.97 30.12 -0.64
N TYR A 73 13.08 31.34 -0.09
CA TYR A 73 14.09 32.30 -0.54
C TYR A 73 15.52 31.77 -0.34
N LEU A 74 15.84 31.23 0.84
CA LEU A 74 17.17 30.68 1.09
C LEU A 74 17.47 29.49 0.17
N ARG A 75 16.49 28.61 -0.07
CA ARG A 75 16.67 27.42 -0.90
C ARG A 75 16.75 27.76 -2.39
N GLU A 76 15.75 28.44 -2.92
CA GLU A 76 15.58 28.67 -4.36
C GLU A 76 16.38 29.90 -4.82
N ASP A 77 16.27 31.02 -4.12
CA ASP A 77 16.84 32.30 -4.58
C ASP A 77 18.31 32.46 -4.20
N VAL A 78 18.77 31.81 -3.11
CA VAL A 78 20.17 31.88 -2.68
C VAL A 78 20.97 30.67 -3.15
N ILE A 79 20.56 29.45 -2.79
CA ILE A 79 21.34 28.23 -3.07
C ILE A 79 21.26 27.80 -4.54
N GLU A 80 20.07 27.71 -5.14
CA GLU A 80 19.95 27.27 -6.55
C GLU A 80 20.49 28.28 -7.57
N HIS A 81 20.66 29.54 -7.18
CA HIS A 81 21.31 30.58 -8.00
C HIS A 81 22.83 30.62 -7.82
N GLU A 82 23.42 29.62 -7.15
CA GLU A 82 24.88 29.47 -6.97
C GLU A 82 25.51 30.72 -6.33
N THR A 83 24.77 31.37 -5.41
CA THR A 83 25.25 32.59 -4.73
C THR A 83 26.53 32.34 -3.93
N PHE A 84 26.72 31.13 -3.44
CA PHE A 84 27.87 30.68 -2.67
C PHE A 84 28.49 29.45 -3.31
N ASP A 85 29.83 29.42 -3.37
CA ASP A 85 30.56 28.24 -3.77
C ASP A 85 30.86 27.31 -2.58
N ARG A 86 31.61 26.24 -2.84
CA ARG A 86 31.99 25.27 -1.81
C ARG A 86 32.88 25.86 -0.72
N ALA A 87 33.82 26.72 -1.10
CA ALA A 87 34.73 27.34 -0.15
C ALA A 87 33.95 28.29 0.76
N ASP A 88 33.06 29.10 0.18
CA ASP A 88 32.16 29.98 0.91
C ASP A 88 31.32 29.19 1.94
N ALA A 89 30.71 28.06 1.56
CA ALA A 89 29.91 27.24 2.46
C ALA A 89 30.70 26.62 3.62
N ILE A 90 31.96 26.21 3.37
CA ILE A 90 32.87 25.70 4.41
C ILE A 90 33.23 26.83 5.38
N ASP A 91 33.64 27.99 4.87
CA ASP A 91 34.04 29.13 5.68
C ASP A 91 32.88 29.64 6.55
N ILE A 92 31.67 29.73 5.97
CA ILE A 92 30.45 30.07 6.72
C ILE A 92 30.19 29.03 7.81
N SER A 93 30.26 27.73 7.50
CA SER A 93 30.01 26.66 8.47
C SER A 93 30.99 26.71 9.65
N ASP A 94 32.29 26.77 9.39
CA ASP A 94 33.32 26.79 10.43
C ASP A 94 33.27 28.10 11.25
N SER A 95 32.98 29.25 10.61
CA SER A 95 32.74 30.50 11.32
C SER A 95 31.51 30.48 12.21
N VAL A 96 30.38 29.95 11.72
CA VAL A 96 29.15 29.83 12.52
C VAL A 96 29.40 28.99 13.78
N LEU A 97 30.19 27.93 13.67
CA LEU A 97 30.59 27.13 14.83
C LEU A 97 31.38 27.94 15.85
N ASP A 98 32.41 28.68 15.41
CA ASP A 98 33.25 29.49 16.29
C ASP A 98 32.44 30.56 17.05
N VAL A 99 31.53 31.25 16.37
CA VAL A 99 30.74 32.32 16.98
C VAL A 99 29.54 31.79 17.78
N SER A 100 29.00 30.61 17.45
CA SER A 100 27.74 30.08 18.02
C SER A 100 27.66 30.07 19.55
N ALA A 101 28.79 29.84 20.23
CA ALA A 101 28.83 29.80 21.70
C ALA A 101 28.40 31.12 22.37
N ARG A 102 28.54 32.25 21.64
CA ARG A 102 28.13 33.59 22.07
C ARG A 102 26.69 33.93 21.68
N HIS A 103 26.10 33.18 20.76
CA HIS A 103 24.82 33.45 20.11
C HIS A 103 23.75 32.41 20.49
N LYS A 104 23.49 32.25 21.78
CA LYS A 104 22.47 31.30 22.28
C LYS A 104 21.06 31.83 22.03
N ASN A 105 20.23 31.06 21.34
CA ASN A 105 18.88 31.45 20.92
C ASN A 105 18.86 32.74 20.10
N ASP A 106 19.95 33.02 19.38
CA ASP A 106 20.03 34.18 18.53
C ASP A 106 19.54 33.83 17.13
N LEU A 107 18.42 34.44 16.76
CA LEU A 107 17.81 34.25 15.46
C LEU A 107 18.71 34.76 14.32
N ALA A 108 19.60 35.72 14.60
CA ALA A 108 20.59 36.18 13.62
C ALA A 108 21.48 35.05 13.13
N LEU A 109 21.71 33.99 13.90
CA LEU A 109 22.56 32.88 13.48
C LEU A 109 21.90 31.97 12.42
N LEU A 110 20.57 32.01 12.33
CA LEU A 110 19.78 31.05 11.57
C LEU A 110 20.02 31.09 10.05
N PRO A 111 20.05 32.26 9.36
CA PRO A 111 20.31 32.29 7.92
C PRO A 111 21.68 31.74 7.55
N ALA A 112 22.73 32.16 8.25
CA ALA A 112 24.09 31.67 7.99
C ALA A 112 24.20 30.15 8.25
N PHE A 113 23.59 29.67 9.33
CA PHE A 113 23.48 28.24 9.61
C PHE A 113 22.80 27.48 8.48
N PHE A 114 21.63 27.95 8.06
CA PHE A 114 20.78 27.25 7.10
C PHE A 114 21.39 27.27 5.70
N ILE A 115 22.01 28.38 5.28
CA ILE A 115 22.74 28.47 4.01
C ILE A 115 23.84 27.42 3.94
N ALA A 116 24.69 27.31 4.97
CA ALA A 116 25.75 26.31 5.00
C ALA A 116 25.18 24.89 4.98
N PHE A 117 24.17 24.62 5.81
CA PHE A 117 23.50 23.32 5.87
C PHE A 117 22.90 22.91 4.51
N GLU A 118 22.09 23.78 3.90
CA GLU A 118 21.35 23.52 2.67
C GLU A 118 22.28 23.43 1.45
N TRP A 119 23.38 24.20 1.44
CA TRP A 119 24.42 24.05 0.43
C TRP A 119 24.99 22.63 0.43
N PHE A 120 25.36 22.09 1.60
CA PHE A 120 25.84 20.70 1.68
C PHE A 120 24.74 19.69 1.35
N HIS A 121 23.48 19.98 1.69
CA HIS A 121 22.35 19.12 1.36
C HIS A 121 22.21 18.92 -0.16
N ARG A 122 22.31 20.01 -0.92
CA ARG A 122 21.98 20.04 -2.36
C ARG A 122 23.18 19.94 -3.29
N CYS A 123 24.33 20.50 -2.89
CA CYS A 123 25.50 20.62 -3.75
C CYS A 123 26.59 19.57 -3.48
N GLU A 124 26.67 18.97 -2.28
CA GLU A 124 27.64 17.92 -1.97
C GLU A 124 27.00 16.53 -2.16
N PHE A 125 27.28 15.90 -3.30
CA PHE A 125 26.76 14.57 -3.66
C PHE A 125 27.45 13.42 -2.90
N ASP A 126 28.62 13.65 -2.30
CA ASP A 126 29.30 12.65 -1.46
C ASP A 126 28.64 12.59 -0.07
N ALA A 127 27.82 11.56 0.15
CA ALA A 127 27.07 11.37 1.39
C ALA A 127 27.98 11.29 2.64
N GLU A 128 29.17 10.69 2.54
CA GLU A 128 30.09 10.59 3.67
C GLU A 128 30.66 11.96 4.05
N ARG A 129 31.00 12.79 3.05
CA ARG A 129 31.47 14.16 3.30
C ARG A 129 30.37 15.01 3.91
N ARG A 130 29.16 14.94 3.34
CA ARG A 130 27.99 15.66 3.85
C ARG A 130 27.74 15.33 5.32
N LEU A 131 27.68 14.05 5.67
CA LEU A 131 27.49 13.60 7.05
C LEU A 131 28.65 13.99 7.97
N ARG A 132 29.89 14.01 7.47
CA ARG A 132 31.04 14.46 8.25
C ARG A 132 30.94 15.94 8.63
N TYR A 133 30.51 16.79 7.69
CA TYR A 133 30.29 18.22 7.97
C TYR A 133 29.11 18.41 8.92
N TRP A 134 27.96 17.80 8.61
CA TRP A 134 26.79 17.90 9.49
C TRP A 134 27.03 17.32 10.88
N GLY A 135 27.79 16.24 11.01
CA GLY A 135 28.12 15.62 12.29
C GLY A 135 28.97 16.50 13.21
N ARG A 136 29.77 17.42 12.64
CA ARG A 136 30.45 18.47 13.42
C ARG A 136 29.49 19.60 13.78
N PHE A 137 28.60 19.94 12.85
CA PHE A 137 27.84 21.18 12.87
C PHE A 137 26.51 21.10 13.61
N VAL A 138 25.63 20.20 13.16
CA VAL A 138 24.22 20.14 13.56
C VAL A 138 24.05 19.86 15.07
N PRO A 139 24.77 18.92 15.71
CA PRO A 139 24.59 18.65 17.14
C PRO A 139 24.97 19.81 18.05
N LEU A 140 26.04 20.55 17.70
CA LEU A 140 26.50 21.70 18.47
C LEU A 140 25.50 22.85 18.40
N MET A 141 24.82 22.98 17.27
CA MET A 141 23.83 24.02 17.07
C MET A 141 22.53 23.80 17.83
N ASN A 142 22.28 22.61 18.39
CA ASN A 142 21.08 22.34 19.19
C ASN A 142 20.94 23.29 20.40
N VAL A 143 22.06 23.66 21.03
CA VAL A 143 22.05 24.54 22.21
C VAL A 143 21.64 25.98 21.84
N CYS A 144 21.88 26.38 20.60
CA CYS A 144 21.67 27.75 20.14
C CYS A 144 20.41 27.89 19.30
N LEU A 145 20.03 26.86 18.53
CA LEU A 145 18.96 26.92 17.55
C LEU A 145 17.88 25.84 17.75
N GLY A 146 17.97 25.04 18.82
CA GLY A 146 17.09 23.89 19.06
C GLY A 146 15.59 24.19 19.07
N GLU A 147 15.18 25.43 19.30
CA GLU A 147 13.76 25.83 19.33
C GLU A 147 13.26 26.41 18.00
N PHE A 148 14.08 26.48 16.95
CA PHE A 148 13.67 26.98 15.64
C PHE A 148 13.29 25.83 14.70
N SER A 149 12.21 26.03 13.95
CA SER A 149 11.66 25.05 13.01
C SER A 149 12.66 24.63 11.93
N LEU A 150 13.38 25.58 11.31
CA LEU A 150 14.43 25.31 10.33
C LEU A 150 15.59 24.47 10.86
N TYR A 151 15.96 24.65 12.14
CA TYR A 151 16.97 23.79 12.76
C TYR A 151 16.42 22.37 12.97
N GLN A 152 15.17 22.23 13.39
CA GLN A 152 14.52 20.92 13.53
C GLN A 152 14.40 20.20 12.18
N TYR A 153 14.15 20.93 11.09
CA TYR A 153 14.22 20.40 9.72
C TYR A 153 15.65 19.95 9.36
N ALA A 154 16.67 20.78 9.62
CA ALA A 154 18.05 20.39 9.36
C ALA A 154 18.47 19.14 10.18
N LEU A 155 18.00 19.06 11.43
CA LEU A 155 18.21 17.92 12.33
C LEU A 155 17.50 16.66 11.82
N SER A 156 16.29 16.77 11.27
CA SER A 156 15.59 15.62 10.69
C SER A 156 16.35 15.05 9.50
N MET A 157 16.86 15.91 8.62
CA MET A 157 17.67 15.48 7.48
C MET A 157 18.99 14.85 7.93
N PHE A 158 19.67 15.44 8.92
CA PHE A 158 20.88 14.84 9.49
C PHE A 158 20.64 13.41 10.00
N HIS A 159 19.56 13.20 10.75
CA HIS A 159 19.20 11.87 11.25
C HIS A 159 18.80 10.91 10.13
N LEU A 160 18.04 11.38 9.13
CA LEU A 160 17.61 10.59 7.99
C LEU A 160 18.82 10.04 7.22
N TYR A 161 19.73 10.92 6.81
CA TYR A 161 20.95 10.50 6.09
C TYR A 161 21.90 9.69 6.96
N GLY A 162 21.86 9.87 8.29
CA GLY A 162 22.59 9.06 9.27
C GLY A 162 21.99 7.67 9.51
N GLY A 163 20.79 7.38 8.97
CA GLY A 163 20.09 6.11 9.15
C GLY A 163 19.33 5.98 10.48
N ASP A 164 19.11 7.08 11.21
CA ASP A 164 18.34 7.12 12.47
C ASP A 164 16.91 7.62 12.20
N GLU A 165 16.14 6.81 11.46
CA GLU A 165 14.78 7.13 11.01
C GLU A 165 13.85 7.59 12.16
N PRO A 166 13.83 6.97 13.35
CA PRO A 166 12.95 7.41 14.44
C PRO A 166 13.26 8.83 14.91
N ARG A 167 14.54 9.21 14.98
CA ARG A 167 14.92 10.58 15.34
C ARG A 167 14.66 11.57 14.21
N ALA A 168 14.81 11.13 12.97
CA ALA A 168 14.46 11.94 11.80
C ALA A 168 12.97 12.30 11.82
N GLU A 169 12.10 11.30 12.02
CA GLU A 169 10.65 11.48 12.16
C GLU A 169 10.31 12.43 13.32
N GLN A 170 10.92 12.22 14.49
CA GLN A 170 10.69 13.08 15.67
C GLN A 170 11.07 14.54 15.42
N ALA A 171 12.22 14.79 14.79
CA ALA A 171 12.68 16.14 14.49
C ALA A 171 11.80 16.81 13.41
N ALA A 172 11.40 16.07 12.37
CA ALA A 172 10.51 16.58 11.33
C ALA A 172 9.14 16.96 11.90
N ARG A 173 8.59 16.11 12.79
CA ARG A 173 7.36 16.42 13.53
C ARG A 173 7.52 17.67 14.40
N ARG A 174 8.65 17.82 15.10
CA ARG A 174 8.89 19.01 15.93
C ARG A 174 9.00 20.29 15.08
N ALA A 175 9.61 20.22 13.89
CA ALA A 175 9.62 21.34 12.95
C ALA A 175 8.20 21.77 12.55
N LEU A 176 7.34 20.79 12.23
CA LEU A 176 5.94 21.02 11.90
C LEU A 176 5.12 21.53 13.11
N ASP A 177 5.37 21.03 14.32
CA ASP A 177 4.69 21.50 15.54
C ASP A 177 5.03 22.97 15.85
N ILE A 178 6.25 23.41 15.55
CA ILE A 178 6.69 24.81 15.71
C ILE A 178 6.06 25.70 14.62
N ALA A 179 6.05 25.23 13.36
CA ALA A 179 5.52 25.97 12.21
C ALA A 179 4.44 25.15 11.47
N PRO A 180 3.21 25.07 11.99
CA PRO A 180 2.15 24.17 11.49
C PRO A 180 1.63 24.54 10.11
N ASP A 181 1.78 25.80 9.70
CA ASP A 181 1.37 26.28 8.39
C ASP A 181 2.46 26.07 7.32
N HIS A 182 3.66 25.62 7.72
CA HIS A 182 4.78 25.50 6.81
C HIS A 182 4.67 24.26 5.91
N ILE A 183 4.62 24.47 4.59
CA ILE A 183 4.39 23.38 3.64
C ILE A 183 5.57 22.45 3.43
N GLY A 184 6.78 22.99 3.37
CA GLY A 184 8.02 22.20 3.38
C GLY A 184 8.09 21.21 4.55
N PHE A 185 7.90 21.69 5.80
CA PHE A 185 7.98 20.81 6.98
C PHE A 185 6.89 19.74 7.06
N LEU A 186 5.65 20.03 6.62
CA LEU A 186 4.64 18.98 6.49
C LEU A 186 5.10 17.92 5.49
N ASN A 187 5.66 18.36 4.36
CA ASN A 187 6.16 17.45 3.35
C ASN A 187 7.28 16.57 3.91
N THR A 188 8.27 17.15 4.58
CA THR A 188 9.37 16.41 5.20
C THR A 188 8.84 15.38 6.21
N TYR A 189 7.92 15.76 7.09
CA TYR A 189 7.31 14.82 8.03
C TYR A 189 6.51 13.72 7.31
N THR A 190 5.79 14.09 6.25
CA THR A 190 5.03 13.15 5.42
C THR A 190 5.94 12.11 4.76
N GLU A 191 7.08 12.54 4.20
CA GLU A 191 8.06 11.67 3.58
C GLU A 191 8.61 10.64 4.58
N GLN A 192 8.90 11.05 5.83
CA GLN A 192 9.34 10.10 6.87
C GLN A 192 8.28 9.01 7.14
N ILE A 193 7.00 9.40 7.23
CA ILE A 193 5.91 8.45 7.46
C ILE A 193 5.71 7.55 6.24
N LEU A 194 5.74 8.11 5.03
CA LEU A 194 5.55 7.36 3.79
C LEU A 194 6.66 6.33 3.59
N ASP A 195 7.92 6.69 3.79
CA ASP A 195 9.05 5.76 3.61
C ASP A 195 8.94 4.56 4.55
N ARG A 196 8.52 4.78 5.80
CA ARG A 196 8.26 3.70 6.76
C ARG A 196 7.08 2.82 6.31
N VAL A 197 5.95 3.43 6.00
CA VAL A 197 4.71 2.72 5.65
C VAL A 197 4.86 1.95 4.34
N GLU A 198 5.41 2.56 3.29
CA GLU A 198 5.63 1.91 2.00
C GLU A 198 6.59 0.73 2.13
N ARG A 199 7.69 0.90 2.87
CA ARG A 199 8.62 -0.20 3.15
C ARG A 199 7.93 -1.35 3.87
N GLU A 200 7.08 -1.06 4.85
CA GLU A 200 6.33 -2.10 5.55
C GLU A 200 5.34 -2.81 4.62
N LEU A 201 4.54 -2.08 3.85
CA LEU A 201 3.60 -2.65 2.88
C LEU A 201 4.30 -3.58 1.89
N ILE A 202 5.41 -3.12 1.33
CA ILE A 202 6.19 -3.85 0.33
C ILE A 202 6.83 -5.10 0.93
N SER A 203 7.49 -4.97 2.09
CA SER A 203 8.22 -6.07 2.72
C SER A 203 7.32 -7.14 3.32
N SER A 204 6.19 -6.74 3.91
CA SER A 204 5.23 -7.65 4.54
C SER A 204 4.25 -8.29 3.54
N GLY A 205 4.12 -7.72 2.34
CA GLY A 205 3.10 -8.12 1.38
C GLY A 205 1.69 -7.70 1.78
N ARG A 206 1.53 -6.88 2.82
CA ARG A 206 0.23 -6.37 3.27
C ARG A 206 -0.38 -5.47 2.19
N GLN A 207 -1.69 -5.55 2.06
CA GLN A 207 -2.41 -4.69 1.12
C GLN A 207 -2.69 -3.29 1.67
N MET A 208 -2.79 -3.15 3.00
CA MET A 208 -3.18 -1.92 3.69
C MET A 208 -2.28 -1.69 4.90
N PRO A 209 -2.03 -0.42 5.28
CA PRO A 209 -1.27 -0.08 6.47
C PRO A 209 -1.98 -0.53 7.75
N GLU A 210 -1.26 -0.49 8.88
CA GLU A 210 -1.87 -0.71 10.19
C GLU A 210 -2.81 0.45 10.58
N ASP A 211 -3.71 0.23 11.54
CA ASP A 211 -4.71 1.23 11.94
C ASP A 211 -4.07 2.56 12.39
N ASP A 212 -2.94 2.49 13.11
CA ASP A 212 -2.18 3.66 13.55
C ASP A 212 -1.60 4.44 12.36
N ASP A 213 -1.11 3.74 11.34
CA ASP A 213 -0.58 4.34 10.11
C ASP A 213 -1.70 4.94 9.26
N ILE A 214 -2.85 4.27 9.17
CA ILE A 214 -4.04 4.82 8.50
C ILE A 214 -4.46 6.12 9.20
N ALA A 215 -4.46 6.17 10.53
CA ALA A 215 -4.79 7.38 11.27
C ALA A 215 -3.78 8.50 11.02
N ALA A 216 -2.48 8.19 11.02
CA ALA A 216 -1.41 9.15 10.72
C ALA A 216 -1.55 9.72 9.30
N LEU A 217 -1.69 8.84 8.29
CA LEU A 217 -1.84 9.22 6.88
C LEU A 217 -3.09 10.08 6.63
N ASN A 218 -4.23 9.75 7.26
CA ASN A 218 -5.43 10.58 7.18
C ASN A 218 -5.24 11.95 7.85
N GLY A 219 -4.50 12.00 8.96
CA GLY A 219 -4.11 13.27 9.60
C GLY A 219 -3.27 14.16 8.68
N LEU A 220 -2.31 13.56 7.96
CA LEU A 220 -1.48 14.26 6.97
C LEU A 220 -2.30 14.75 5.77
N LEU A 221 -3.20 13.92 5.21
CA LEU A 221 -4.13 14.36 4.16
C LEU A 221 -4.95 15.57 4.60
N ALA A 222 -5.53 15.51 5.80
CA ALA A 222 -6.31 16.61 6.34
C ALA A 222 -5.46 17.88 6.57
N ALA A 223 -4.17 17.75 6.84
CA ALA A 223 -3.25 18.88 6.94
C ALA A 223 -2.93 19.49 5.56
N PHE A 224 -2.71 18.66 4.53
CA PHE A 224 -2.55 19.13 3.15
C PHE A 224 -3.82 19.82 2.62
N ASP A 225 -5.00 19.25 2.87
CA ASP A 225 -6.27 19.77 2.36
C ASP A 225 -6.67 21.13 2.97
N LYS A 226 -6.08 21.51 4.11
CA LYS A 226 -6.26 22.85 4.70
C LYS A 226 -5.48 23.94 3.96
N ARG A 227 -4.54 23.57 3.09
CA ARG A 227 -3.61 24.50 2.46
C ARG A 227 -4.05 24.82 1.03
N PRO A 228 -3.85 26.06 0.57
CA PRO A 228 -4.16 26.43 -0.81
C PRO A 228 -3.26 25.62 -1.75
N ARG A 229 -3.87 24.96 -2.74
CA ARG A 229 -3.15 24.18 -3.76
C ARG A 229 -2.51 25.03 -4.85
N GLU A 230 -2.89 26.29 -4.94
CA GLU A 230 -2.32 27.23 -5.91
C GLU A 230 -0.84 27.49 -5.56
N GLY A 231 0.05 27.23 -6.50
CA GLY A 231 1.50 27.38 -6.30
C GLY A 231 2.18 26.22 -5.57
N TRP A 232 1.53 25.07 -5.38
CA TRP A 232 2.21 23.89 -4.86
C TRP A 232 3.40 23.50 -5.74
N HIS A 233 4.52 23.20 -5.08
CA HIS A 233 5.65 22.53 -5.71
C HIS A 233 5.23 21.11 -6.14
N PRO A 234 5.73 20.58 -7.27
CA PRO A 234 5.42 19.21 -7.74
C PRO A 234 5.58 18.14 -6.66
N ILE A 235 6.62 18.25 -5.83
CA ILE A 235 6.87 17.31 -4.73
C ILE A 235 5.70 17.19 -3.76
N PHE A 236 4.94 18.26 -3.50
CA PHE A 236 3.77 18.21 -2.60
C PHE A 236 2.63 17.39 -3.21
N HIS A 237 2.45 17.45 -4.53
CA HIS A 237 1.53 16.57 -5.25
C HIS A 237 2.01 15.12 -5.21
N VAL A 238 3.31 14.87 -5.30
CA VAL A 238 3.89 13.52 -5.17
C VAL A 238 3.59 12.94 -3.79
N SER A 239 3.92 13.65 -2.71
CA SER A 239 3.70 13.16 -1.35
C SER A 239 2.20 12.97 -1.05
N TYR A 240 1.35 13.91 -1.49
CA TYR A 240 -0.11 13.76 -1.39
C TYR A 240 -0.62 12.53 -2.16
N GLY A 241 -0.13 12.30 -3.38
CA GLY A 241 -0.43 11.12 -4.19
C GLY A 241 0.04 9.82 -3.55
N ARG A 242 1.23 9.80 -2.95
CA ARG A 242 1.76 8.64 -2.21
C ARG A 242 0.91 8.29 -1.00
N ILE A 243 0.43 9.29 -0.24
CA ILE A 243 -0.52 9.05 0.86
C ILE A 243 -1.80 8.39 0.34
N LEU A 244 -2.38 8.93 -0.73
CA LEU A 244 -3.58 8.35 -1.36
C LEU A 244 -3.33 6.91 -1.83
N ALA A 245 -2.17 6.60 -2.38
CA ALA A 245 -1.79 5.26 -2.81
C ALA A 245 -1.71 4.28 -1.63
N CYS A 246 -1.07 4.67 -0.52
CA CYS A 246 -1.02 3.86 0.70
C CYS A 246 -2.41 3.58 1.28
N LEU A 247 -3.34 4.53 1.17
CA LEU A 247 -4.74 4.39 1.58
C LEU A 247 -5.61 3.66 0.54
N GLY A 248 -5.02 3.17 -0.56
CA GLY A 248 -5.72 2.42 -1.59
C GLY A 248 -6.58 3.25 -2.55
N ARG A 249 -6.43 4.58 -2.55
CA ARG A 249 -7.13 5.53 -3.43
C ARG A 249 -6.33 5.75 -4.72
N TYR A 250 -5.95 4.65 -5.40
CA TYR A 250 -4.98 4.67 -6.51
C TYR A 250 -5.39 5.57 -7.69
N GLY A 251 -6.69 5.62 -8.01
CA GLY A 251 -7.17 6.48 -9.10
C GLY A 251 -7.03 7.97 -8.79
N GLU A 252 -7.03 8.35 -7.51
CA GLU A 252 -6.76 9.72 -7.07
C GLU A 252 -5.26 10.00 -7.04
N ALA A 253 -4.48 9.06 -6.50
CA ALA A 253 -3.02 9.13 -6.50
C ALA A 253 -2.44 9.36 -7.92
N GLN A 254 -2.95 8.63 -8.91
CA GLN A 254 -2.51 8.78 -10.31
C GLN A 254 -2.77 10.18 -10.87
N ARG A 255 -3.87 10.84 -10.47
CA ARG A 255 -4.15 12.22 -10.91
C ARG A 255 -3.16 13.21 -10.31
N GLU A 256 -2.79 13.02 -9.06
CA GLU A 256 -1.82 13.87 -8.37
C GLU A 256 -0.41 13.69 -8.97
N PHE A 257 0.01 12.47 -9.30
CA PHE A 257 1.27 12.26 -10.03
C PHE A 257 1.26 12.89 -11.42
N SER A 258 0.14 12.81 -12.16
CA SER A 258 0.00 13.51 -13.44
C SER A 258 0.11 15.02 -13.28
N GLN A 259 -0.54 15.60 -12.27
CA GLN A 259 -0.45 17.02 -11.96
C GLN A 259 0.99 17.43 -11.64
N ALA A 260 1.73 16.63 -10.86
CA ALA A 260 3.14 16.86 -10.56
C ALA A 260 4.00 16.91 -11.83
N VAL A 261 3.82 15.96 -12.75
CA VAL A 261 4.51 15.94 -14.06
C VAL A 261 4.19 17.18 -14.89
N ASP A 262 2.93 17.59 -14.94
CA ASP A 262 2.50 18.75 -15.73
C ASP A 262 3.13 20.04 -15.20
N ILE A 263 3.15 20.21 -13.86
CA ILE A 263 3.78 21.38 -13.22
C ILE A 263 5.29 21.39 -13.43
N GLU A 264 5.97 20.25 -13.25
CA GLU A 264 7.42 20.18 -13.41
C GLU A 264 7.86 20.40 -14.86
N ASN A 265 7.12 19.86 -15.83
CA ASN A 265 7.32 20.17 -17.26
C ASN A 265 7.12 21.65 -17.56
N ALA A 266 6.08 22.27 -16.98
CA ALA A 266 5.82 23.70 -17.17
C ALA A 266 6.96 24.56 -16.61
N ARG A 267 7.47 24.24 -15.42
CA ARG A 267 8.62 24.92 -14.79
C ARG A 267 9.88 24.78 -15.64
N TYR A 268 10.18 23.58 -16.10
CA TYR A 268 11.33 23.31 -16.95
C TYR A 268 11.26 24.09 -18.27
N ASN A 269 10.09 24.10 -18.92
CA ASN A 269 9.89 24.85 -20.16
C ASN A 269 10.02 26.36 -19.96
N ALA A 270 9.43 26.92 -18.91
CA ALA A 270 9.56 28.35 -18.58
C ALA A 270 11.02 28.74 -18.32
N TRP A 271 11.76 27.91 -17.59
CA TRP A 271 13.20 28.10 -17.40
C TRP A 271 13.97 28.05 -18.72
N ARG A 272 13.68 27.07 -19.58
CA ARG A 272 14.33 26.92 -20.89
C ARG A 272 14.05 28.11 -21.80
N GLU A 273 12.83 28.64 -21.80
CA GLU A 273 12.45 29.85 -22.55
C GLU A 273 13.20 31.10 -22.04
N SER A 274 13.37 31.22 -20.71
CA SER A 274 14.11 32.33 -20.09
C SER A 274 15.59 32.36 -20.50
N LEU A 275 16.18 31.20 -20.81
CA LEU A 275 17.58 31.09 -21.25
C LEU A 275 17.80 31.48 -22.71
N GLY A 276 16.76 31.64 -23.52
CA GLY A 276 16.92 32.19 -24.86
C GLY A 276 15.87 31.80 -25.88
N GLY A 277 14.77 32.56 -25.91
CA GLY A 277 13.91 32.75 -27.10
C GLY A 277 14.62 33.30 -28.37
N ASN A 278 15.91 33.04 -28.53
CA ASN A 278 16.73 33.29 -29.73
C ASN A 278 17.31 31.99 -30.34
N GLY A 279 16.80 30.81 -29.94
CA GLY A 279 17.26 29.50 -30.40
C GLY A 279 16.83 29.06 -31.79
N ASP A 280 16.45 29.99 -32.69
CA ASP A 280 16.32 29.73 -34.12
C ASP A 280 17.72 29.58 -34.76
N SER A 281 18.44 28.53 -34.39
CA SER A 281 19.57 27.99 -35.16
C SER A 281 19.90 26.62 -34.61
N ALA A 282 19.08 25.64 -34.99
CA ALA A 282 19.50 24.26 -35.18
C ALA A 282 20.57 24.22 -36.28
N GLY A 283 21.77 24.71 -35.94
CA GLY A 283 22.98 24.47 -36.70
C GLY A 283 23.43 23.05 -36.39
N ASP A 284 23.09 22.15 -37.31
CA ASP A 284 23.69 20.84 -37.50
C ASP A 284 25.22 20.99 -37.47
N GLY A 285 25.79 20.66 -36.31
CA GLY A 285 27.19 20.90 -35.98
C GLY A 285 27.72 19.74 -35.16
N THR A 286 27.82 18.59 -35.80
CA THR A 286 28.77 17.55 -35.44
C THR A 286 30.16 18.17 -35.29
N ASP A 287 30.61 18.38 -34.05
CA ASP A 287 31.98 18.04 -33.67
C ASP A 287 32.11 18.00 -32.15
N GLY A 288 32.61 16.87 -31.68
CA GLY A 288 32.78 16.58 -30.26
C GLY A 288 33.90 17.41 -29.66
N SER A 289 33.59 18.13 -28.58
CA SER A 289 34.57 18.45 -27.56
C SER A 289 33.89 18.84 -26.25
N ALA A 290 34.07 17.96 -25.26
CA ALA A 290 34.24 18.20 -23.84
C ALA A 290 33.44 19.32 -23.14
N GLY A 291 32.52 18.89 -22.26
CA GLY A 291 32.37 19.52 -20.96
C GLY A 291 31.42 20.70 -20.86
N GLY A 292 30.37 20.76 -21.68
CA GLY A 292 29.20 21.58 -21.35
C GLY A 292 28.56 21.02 -20.09
N GLY A 293 28.93 21.55 -18.92
CA GLY A 293 28.38 21.12 -17.64
C GLY A 293 26.86 21.19 -17.70
N ARG A 294 26.17 20.07 -17.42
CA ARG A 294 24.74 20.12 -17.13
C ARG A 294 24.56 21.13 -16.02
N THR A 295 23.79 22.19 -16.29
CA THR A 295 23.47 23.18 -15.26
C THR A 295 22.75 22.46 -14.11
N ILE A 296 22.92 22.94 -12.87
CA ILE A 296 22.28 22.34 -11.67
C ILE A 296 20.76 22.18 -11.88
N LYS A 297 20.14 23.10 -12.63
CA LYS A 297 18.71 23.05 -12.98
C LYS A 297 18.32 21.88 -13.89
N GLU A 298 19.18 21.50 -14.85
CA GLU A 298 18.94 20.30 -15.67
C GLU A 298 19.05 19.02 -14.84
N SER A 299 20.01 18.95 -13.92
CA SER A 299 20.08 17.82 -12.99
C SER A 299 18.89 17.79 -12.03
N THR A 300 18.41 18.95 -11.56
CA THR A 300 17.28 19.04 -10.63
C THR A 300 16.01 18.52 -11.28
N TYR A 301 15.69 18.97 -12.51
CA TYR A 301 14.53 18.46 -13.26
C TYR A 301 14.55 16.93 -13.43
N VAL A 302 15.71 16.36 -13.78
CA VAL A 302 15.83 14.90 -13.94
C VAL A 302 15.62 14.18 -12.61
N THR A 303 16.15 14.70 -11.51
CA THR A 303 15.96 14.13 -10.16
C THR A 303 14.48 14.18 -9.76
N GLU A 304 13.83 15.33 -9.85
CA GLU A 304 12.42 15.51 -9.49
C GLU A 304 11.50 14.62 -10.35
N MET A 305 11.77 14.52 -11.65
CA MET A 305 11.03 13.62 -12.54
C MET A 305 11.23 12.14 -12.17
N ASN A 306 12.44 11.74 -11.79
CA ASN A 306 12.68 10.37 -11.32
C ASN A 306 11.89 10.09 -10.05
N GLU A 307 11.85 11.02 -9.08
CA GLU A 307 11.05 10.87 -7.86
C GLU A 307 9.56 10.71 -8.17
N ILE A 308 9.01 11.51 -9.10
CA ILE A 308 7.61 11.37 -9.54
C ILE A 308 7.37 9.98 -10.16
N PHE A 309 8.29 9.50 -11.00
CA PHE A 309 8.15 8.19 -11.64
C PHE A 309 8.30 7.03 -10.65
N ASP A 310 9.21 7.13 -9.70
CA ASP A 310 9.40 6.13 -8.65
C ASP A 310 8.15 6.05 -7.77
N ALA A 311 7.59 7.19 -7.34
CA ALA A 311 6.33 7.22 -6.61
C ALA A 311 5.17 6.59 -7.40
N ARG A 312 5.09 6.86 -8.71
CA ARG A 312 4.09 6.26 -9.60
C ARG A 312 4.29 4.75 -9.74
N ASN A 313 5.54 4.28 -9.83
CA ASN A 313 5.87 2.87 -9.90
C ASN A 313 5.49 2.15 -8.60
N THR A 314 5.79 2.74 -7.44
CA THR A 314 5.36 2.23 -6.13
C THR A 314 3.84 2.15 -6.05
N CYS A 315 3.11 3.19 -6.47
CA CYS A 315 1.65 3.17 -6.52
C CYS A 315 1.11 2.03 -7.42
N ASN A 316 1.69 1.81 -8.59
CA ASN A 316 1.29 0.73 -9.48
C ASN A 316 1.57 -0.65 -8.86
N MET A 317 2.71 -0.81 -8.19
CA MET A 317 3.04 -2.03 -7.47
C MET A 317 2.03 -2.32 -6.36
N LEU A 318 1.70 -1.34 -5.52
CA LEU A 318 0.70 -1.47 -4.45
C LEU A 318 -0.68 -1.82 -5.02
N SER A 319 -1.10 -1.17 -6.10
CA SER A 319 -2.35 -1.47 -6.81
C SER A 319 -2.38 -2.91 -7.35
N ASN A 320 -1.28 -3.37 -7.95
CA ASN A 320 -1.16 -4.73 -8.48
C ASN A 320 -1.17 -5.78 -7.36
N MET A 321 -0.49 -5.52 -6.23
CA MET A 321 -0.51 -6.41 -5.06
C MET A 321 -1.93 -6.58 -4.52
N ARG A 322 -2.68 -5.47 -4.42
CA ARG A 322 -4.08 -5.52 -3.98
C ARG A 322 -4.98 -6.31 -4.94
N SER A 323 -4.84 -6.07 -6.24
CA SER A 323 -5.57 -6.81 -7.28
C SER A 323 -5.25 -8.31 -7.24
N LEU A 324 -3.96 -8.67 -7.15
CA LEU A 324 -3.52 -10.06 -7.07
C LEU A 324 -4.06 -10.76 -5.82
N SER A 325 -4.05 -10.09 -4.68
CA SER A 325 -4.56 -10.70 -3.45
C SER A 325 -6.06 -10.91 -3.48
N SER A 326 -6.85 -10.01 -4.09
CA SER A 326 -8.28 -10.25 -4.33
C SER A 326 -8.50 -11.50 -5.18
N VAL A 327 -7.70 -11.69 -6.24
CA VAL A 327 -7.77 -12.89 -7.09
C VAL A 327 -7.37 -14.16 -6.32
N ILE A 328 -6.40 -14.08 -5.42
CA ILE A 328 -6.00 -15.20 -4.57
C ILE A 328 -7.12 -15.56 -3.58
N ASP A 329 -7.76 -14.57 -2.96
CA ASP A 329 -8.86 -14.80 -2.02
C ASP A 329 -10.07 -15.44 -2.72
N ASP A 330 -10.41 -14.97 -3.92
CA ASP A 330 -11.45 -15.57 -4.76
C ASP A 330 -11.08 -17.00 -5.21
N ALA A 331 -9.82 -17.24 -5.56
CA ALA A 331 -9.35 -18.58 -5.90
C ALA A 331 -9.40 -19.53 -4.70
N GLN A 332 -9.04 -19.06 -3.50
CA GLN A 332 -9.09 -19.85 -2.27
C GLN A 332 -10.54 -20.14 -1.85
N SER A 333 -11.45 -19.18 -1.97
CA SER A 333 -12.87 -19.38 -1.66
C SER A 333 -13.50 -20.40 -2.62
N ALA A 334 -13.21 -20.29 -3.93
CA ALA A 334 -13.63 -21.26 -4.93
C ALA A 334 -13.03 -22.66 -4.70
N GLN A 335 -11.77 -22.75 -4.24
CA GLN A 335 -11.16 -24.04 -3.88
C GLN A 335 -11.82 -24.65 -2.64
N ARG A 336 -12.16 -23.86 -1.63
CA ARG A 336 -12.89 -24.34 -0.43
C ARG A 336 -14.28 -24.84 -0.80
N GLU A 337 -14.99 -24.13 -1.66
CA GLU A 337 -16.32 -24.55 -2.14
C GLU A 337 -16.23 -25.89 -2.90
N ARG A 338 -15.24 -26.04 -3.80
CA ARG A 338 -15.01 -27.32 -4.50
C ARG A 338 -14.61 -28.45 -3.56
N ALA A 339 -13.85 -28.15 -2.50
CA ALA A 339 -13.48 -29.15 -1.50
C ALA A 339 -14.73 -29.66 -0.75
N HIS A 340 -15.65 -28.77 -0.39
CA HIS A 340 -16.93 -29.15 0.20
C HIS A 340 -17.80 -29.96 -0.77
N GLU A 341 -17.90 -29.55 -2.04
CA GLU A 341 -18.66 -30.32 -3.05
C GLU A 341 -18.07 -31.72 -3.27
N LEU A 342 -16.74 -31.86 -3.23
CA LEU A 342 -16.06 -33.15 -3.35
C LEU A 342 -16.35 -34.03 -2.12
N ASP A 343 -16.32 -33.46 -0.92
CA ASP A 343 -16.64 -34.16 0.32
C ASP A 343 -18.08 -34.69 0.31
N ASP A 344 -19.04 -33.85 -0.10
CA ASP A 344 -20.45 -34.24 -0.26
C ASP A 344 -20.62 -35.39 -1.28
N LYS A 345 -19.89 -35.34 -2.41
CA LYS A 345 -19.89 -36.43 -3.40
C LYS A 345 -19.22 -37.70 -2.88
N MET A 346 -18.17 -37.57 -2.07
CA MET A 346 -17.51 -38.72 -1.44
C MET A 346 -18.43 -39.39 -0.43
N ASP A 347 -19.19 -38.61 0.35
CA ASP A 347 -20.22 -39.12 1.25
C ASP A 347 -21.36 -39.80 0.50
N GLU A 348 -21.81 -39.23 -0.61
CA GLU A 348 -22.83 -39.87 -1.47
C GLU A 348 -22.31 -41.19 -2.07
N LEU A 349 -21.08 -41.22 -2.57
CA LEU A 349 -20.44 -42.45 -3.06
C LEU A 349 -20.29 -43.49 -1.95
N GLY A 350 -19.88 -43.07 -0.75
CA GLY A 350 -19.78 -43.95 0.43
C GLY A 350 -21.12 -44.61 0.73
N ARG A 351 -22.21 -43.83 0.76
CA ARG A 351 -23.57 -44.36 0.94
C ARG A 351 -23.99 -45.31 -0.19
N ARG A 352 -23.64 -45.02 -1.44
CA ARG A 352 -23.91 -45.93 -2.57
C ARG A 352 -23.16 -47.25 -2.43
N PHE A 353 -21.88 -47.21 -2.09
CA PHE A 353 -21.08 -48.42 -1.87
C PHE A 353 -21.60 -49.25 -0.69
N ASP A 354 -21.98 -48.61 0.42
CA ASP A 354 -22.56 -49.32 1.56
C ASP A 354 -23.88 -50.01 1.18
N ASN A 355 -24.73 -49.33 0.40
CA ASN A 355 -25.97 -49.93 -0.12
C ASN A 355 -25.68 -51.11 -1.07
N GLU A 356 -24.76 -50.97 -2.02
CA GLU A 356 -24.36 -52.05 -2.92
C GLU A 356 -23.74 -53.24 -2.17
N ARG A 357 -22.98 -52.98 -1.11
CA ARG A 357 -22.41 -54.03 -0.25
C ARG A 357 -23.48 -54.78 0.51
N ILE A 358 -24.48 -54.08 1.04
CA ILE A 358 -25.65 -54.70 1.70
C ILE A 358 -26.38 -55.60 0.69
N ASP A 359 -26.61 -55.10 -0.53
CA ASP A 359 -27.26 -55.87 -1.60
C ASP A 359 -26.48 -57.14 -1.98
N MET A 360 -25.16 -57.03 -2.09
CA MET A 360 -24.30 -58.17 -2.39
C MET A 360 -24.30 -59.19 -1.26
N LEU A 361 -24.29 -58.75 0.01
CA LEU A 361 -24.37 -59.63 1.17
C LEU A 361 -25.74 -60.34 1.23
N GLU A 362 -26.82 -59.64 0.91
CA GLU A 362 -28.17 -60.21 0.80
C GLU A 362 -28.22 -61.31 -0.27
N PHE A 363 -27.62 -61.06 -1.44
CA PHE A 363 -27.55 -62.01 -2.54
C PHE A 363 -26.69 -63.25 -2.21
N ILE A 364 -25.55 -63.05 -1.53
CA ILE A 364 -24.71 -64.17 -1.08
C ILE A 364 -25.46 -65.01 -0.03
N GLY A 365 -26.10 -64.37 0.95
CA GLY A 365 -26.92 -65.04 1.96
C GLY A 365 -28.06 -65.84 1.33
N PHE A 366 -28.71 -65.26 0.32
CA PHE A 366 -29.73 -65.91 -0.49
C PHE A 366 -29.22 -67.17 -1.19
N PHE A 367 -28.08 -67.09 -1.89
CA PHE A 367 -27.50 -68.26 -2.58
C PHE A 367 -27.04 -69.34 -1.62
N ALA A 368 -26.42 -68.97 -0.50
CA ALA A 368 -26.04 -69.92 0.54
C ALA A 368 -27.27 -70.66 1.09
N GLY A 369 -28.42 -69.97 1.21
CA GLY A 369 -29.71 -70.56 1.55
C GLY A 369 -30.19 -71.58 0.52
N ILE A 370 -30.14 -71.25 -0.78
CA ILE A 370 -30.50 -72.18 -1.87
C ILE A 370 -29.64 -73.44 -1.83
N ILE A 371 -28.32 -73.28 -1.75
CA ILE A 371 -27.38 -74.41 -1.78
C ILE A 371 -27.61 -75.32 -0.57
N SER A 372 -27.74 -74.75 0.63
CA SER A 372 -28.01 -75.50 1.87
C SER A 372 -29.31 -76.29 1.76
N PHE A 373 -30.34 -75.70 1.17
CA PHE A 373 -31.62 -76.34 0.95
C PHE A 373 -31.53 -77.52 -0.04
N VAL A 374 -30.84 -77.33 -1.17
CA VAL A 374 -30.64 -78.39 -2.18
C VAL A 374 -29.90 -79.59 -1.57
N ILE A 375 -28.83 -79.34 -0.80
CA ILE A 375 -28.07 -80.40 -0.12
C ILE A 375 -28.96 -81.16 0.88
N ALA A 376 -29.70 -80.44 1.73
CA ALA A 376 -30.61 -81.06 2.69
C ALA A 376 -31.71 -81.89 2.00
N SER A 377 -32.23 -81.41 0.87
CA SER A 377 -33.23 -82.13 0.07
C SER A 377 -32.69 -83.43 -0.52
N ILE A 378 -31.42 -83.46 -0.96
CA ILE A 378 -30.78 -84.68 -1.48
C ILE A 378 -30.60 -85.71 -0.37
N GLN A 379 -30.15 -85.27 0.81
CA GLN A 379 -29.92 -86.13 1.97
C GLN A 379 -31.22 -86.74 2.51
N LEU A 380 -32.30 -85.95 2.58
CA LEU A 380 -33.63 -86.45 2.99
C LEU A 380 -34.20 -87.52 2.05
N GLY A 381 -33.76 -87.56 0.80
CA GLY A 381 -34.21 -88.53 -0.18
C GLY A 381 -33.55 -89.90 -0.07
N ASP A 382 -32.51 -90.06 0.74
CA ASP A 382 -31.78 -91.32 0.81
C ASP A 382 -32.62 -92.43 1.47
N GLY A 383 -32.67 -93.61 0.85
CA GLY A 383 -33.48 -94.74 1.32
C GLY A 383 -34.97 -94.78 0.89
N LEU A 384 -35.51 -93.75 0.24
CA LEU A 384 -36.91 -93.77 -0.27
C LEU A 384 -37.03 -94.40 -1.67
N ALA A 385 -38.22 -94.83 -2.10
CA ALA A 385 -38.44 -95.24 -3.49
C ALA A 385 -38.38 -94.02 -4.45
N PHE A 386 -37.92 -94.21 -5.68
CA PHE A 386 -37.73 -93.12 -6.66
C PHE A 386 -38.94 -92.18 -6.83
N PRO A 387 -40.20 -92.67 -6.96
CA PRO A 387 -41.36 -91.80 -7.10
C PRO A 387 -41.57 -90.90 -5.88
N THR A 388 -41.38 -91.45 -4.67
CA THR A 388 -41.51 -90.72 -3.40
C THR A 388 -40.44 -89.65 -3.26
N ARG A 389 -39.19 -89.93 -3.69
CA ARG A 389 -38.10 -88.94 -3.72
C ARG A 389 -38.40 -87.78 -4.65
N ALA A 390 -38.80 -88.08 -5.88
CA ALA A 390 -39.12 -87.05 -6.89
C ALA A 390 -40.23 -86.11 -6.39
N LEU A 391 -41.20 -86.68 -5.68
CA LEU A 391 -42.33 -85.93 -5.14
C LEU A 391 -41.94 -85.07 -3.93
N MET A 392 -41.10 -85.58 -3.01
CA MET A 392 -40.52 -84.74 -1.95
C MET A 392 -39.71 -83.58 -2.53
N VAL A 393 -38.90 -83.81 -3.56
CA VAL A 393 -38.14 -82.75 -4.23
C VAL A 393 -39.09 -81.71 -4.84
N LEU A 394 -40.19 -82.12 -5.47
CA LEU A 394 -41.20 -81.20 -6.03
C LEU A 394 -41.90 -80.36 -4.95
N ILE A 395 -42.30 -80.97 -3.83
CA ILE A 395 -42.91 -80.25 -2.70
C ILE A 395 -41.91 -79.27 -2.09
N LEU A 396 -40.67 -79.71 -1.90
CA LEU A 396 -39.58 -78.87 -1.40
C LEU A 396 -39.33 -77.70 -2.36
N MET A 397 -39.19 -77.94 -3.66
CA MET A 397 -38.98 -76.89 -4.66
C MET A 397 -40.16 -75.90 -4.73
N GLY A 398 -41.40 -76.39 -4.62
CA GLY A 398 -42.58 -75.54 -4.52
C GLY A 398 -42.59 -74.69 -3.24
N SER A 399 -42.25 -75.27 -2.08
CA SER A 399 -42.16 -74.54 -0.82
C SER A 399 -41.05 -73.48 -0.83
N LEU A 400 -39.95 -73.77 -1.52
CA LEU A 400 -38.84 -72.85 -1.73
C LEU A 400 -39.27 -71.67 -2.61
N LEU A 401 -40.01 -71.91 -3.70
CA LEU A 401 -40.56 -70.84 -4.55
C LEU A 401 -41.50 -69.91 -3.79
N VAL A 402 -42.35 -70.47 -2.92
CA VAL A 402 -43.25 -69.67 -2.06
C VAL A 402 -42.47 -68.88 -1.03
N ALA A 403 -41.52 -69.51 -0.33
CA ALA A 403 -40.65 -68.85 0.63
C ALA A 403 -39.84 -67.73 -0.04
N PHE A 404 -39.31 -67.96 -1.24
CA PHE A 404 -38.61 -66.93 -2.01
C PHE A 404 -39.52 -65.79 -2.43
N GLY A 405 -40.72 -66.10 -2.93
CA GLY A 405 -41.67 -65.06 -3.26
C GLY A 405 -42.05 -64.21 -2.04
N ALA A 406 -42.25 -64.84 -0.88
CA ALA A 406 -42.52 -64.14 0.37
C ALA A 406 -41.32 -63.32 0.87
N PHE A 407 -40.10 -63.84 0.74
CA PHE A 407 -38.90 -63.15 1.20
C PHE A 407 -38.54 -61.98 0.30
N SER A 408 -38.62 -62.13 -1.03
CA SER A 408 -38.38 -61.04 -1.98
C SER A 408 -39.43 -59.93 -1.86
N THR A 409 -40.69 -60.24 -1.54
CA THR A 409 -41.69 -59.19 -1.21
C THR A 409 -41.36 -58.47 0.09
N LEU A 410 -40.83 -59.18 1.10
CA LEU A 410 -40.44 -58.58 2.38
C LEU A 410 -39.20 -57.68 2.22
N LEU A 411 -38.19 -58.11 1.47
CA LEU A 411 -36.99 -57.31 1.17
C LEU A 411 -37.33 -56.05 0.37
N GLU A 412 -38.22 -56.16 -0.62
CA GLU A 412 -38.69 -54.99 -1.38
C GLU A 412 -39.49 -54.01 -0.52
N SER A 413 -40.16 -54.49 0.54
CA SER A 413 -40.87 -53.64 1.49
C SER A 413 -39.95 -52.90 2.49
N GLY A 414 -38.77 -53.47 2.77
CA GLY A 414 -37.79 -52.91 3.70
C GLY A 414 -36.91 -51.78 3.12
N ARG A 415 -36.80 -51.68 1.79
CA ARG A 415 -36.16 -50.53 1.13
C ARG A 415 -37.02 -49.28 1.32
N ALA A 416 -36.70 -48.48 2.34
CA ALA A 416 -37.26 -47.15 2.54
C ALA A 416 -37.07 -46.35 1.25
N THR A 417 -38.16 -46.15 0.51
CA THR A 417 -38.06 -45.46 -0.77
C THR A 417 -37.90 -43.97 -0.49
N ASP A 418 -36.81 -43.39 -1.00
CA ASP A 418 -36.54 -41.97 -0.90
C ASP A 418 -37.78 -41.18 -1.39
N PRO A 419 -38.40 -40.35 -0.53
CA PRO A 419 -39.64 -39.63 -0.86
C PRO A 419 -39.49 -38.60 -1.98
N ARG A 420 -38.26 -38.33 -2.46
CA ARG A 420 -38.00 -37.28 -3.47
C ARG A 420 -37.98 -37.75 -4.93
N GLU A 421 -37.94 -39.05 -5.23
CA GLU A 421 -38.01 -39.50 -6.62
C GLU A 421 -39.46 -39.74 -7.09
N PRO A 422 -39.94 -39.06 -8.15
CA PRO A 422 -41.28 -39.27 -8.70
C PRO A 422 -41.38 -40.67 -9.35
N LYS A 423 -41.91 -41.62 -8.57
CA LYS A 423 -42.27 -42.98 -8.98
C LYS A 423 -43.34 -42.96 -10.09
N ARG A 424 -42.94 -43.11 -11.35
CA ARG A 424 -43.89 -43.44 -12.43
C ARG A 424 -43.37 -44.60 -13.29
N GLY A 425 -43.85 -45.80 -12.98
CA GLY A 425 -43.92 -46.90 -13.96
C GLY A 425 -43.29 -48.23 -13.57
N ARG A 426 -42.18 -48.26 -12.80
CA ARG A 426 -41.39 -49.50 -12.64
C ARG A 426 -41.85 -50.45 -11.53
N VAL A 427 -42.46 -49.92 -10.46
CA VAL A 427 -42.84 -50.70 -9.27
C VAL A 427 -44.02 -51.65 -9.53
N PHE A 428 -44.84 -51.38 -10.55
CA PHE A 428 -46.04 -52.19 -10.82
C PHE A 428 -45.71 -53.54 -11.48
N GLY A 429 -44.65 -53.61 -12.30
CA GLY A 429 -44.28 -54.83 -13.01
C GLY A 429 -43.67 -55.91 -12.12
N ILE A 430 -42.83 -55.50 -11.15
CA ILE A 430 -42.09 -56.43 -10.30
C ILE A 430 -43.04 -57.15 -9.32
N ARG A 431 -43.97 -56.42 -8.70
CA ARG A 431 -44.97 -56.99 -7.78
C ARG A 431 -45.89 -58.01 -8.47
N ALA A 432 -46.26 -57.78 -9.72
CA ALA A 432 -47.06 -58.71 -10.49
C ALA A 432 -46.30 -60.02 -10.79
N GLY A 433 -45.03 -59.92 -11.18
CA GLY A 433 -44.17 -61.10 -11.40
C GLY A 433 -43.98 -61.92 -10.13
N LEU A 434 -43.80 -61.26 -8.98
CA LEU A 434 -43.59 -61.91 -7.69
C LEU A 434 -44.83 -62.67 -7.19
N ALA A 435 -46.00 -62.07 -7.34
CA ALA A 435 -47.26 -62.74 -7.04
C ALA A 435 -47.46 -64.00 -7.92
N VAL A 436 -47.08 -63.93 -9.20
CA VAL A 436 -47.13 -65.08 -10.12
C VAL A 436 -46.20 -66.21 -9.65
N VAL A 437 -44.98 -65.91 -9.20
CA VAL A 437 -44.04 -66.93 -8.68
C VAL A 437 -44.60 -67.65 -7.45
N ILE A 438 -45.20 -66.91 -6.52
CA ILE A 438 -45.84 -67.50 -5.33
C ILE A 438 -46.99 -68.42 -5.73
N VAL A 439 -47.84 -67.97 -6.66
CA VAL A 439 -48.97 -68.77 -7.16
C VAL A 439 -48.49 -70.04 -7.85
N ILE A 440 -47.47 -69.95 -8.71
CA ILE A 440 -46.85 -71.12 -9.36
C ILE A 440 -46.30 -72.09 -8.31
N GLY A 441 -45.57 -71.59 -7.30
CA GLY A 441 -45.05 -72.41 -6.22
C GLY A 441 -46.14 -73.18 -5.47
N LEU A 442 -47.25 -72.50 -5.11
CA LEU A 442 -48.41 -73.14 -4.49
C LEU A 442 -49.05 -74.21 -5.38
N VAL A 443 -49.21 -73.92 -6.69
CA VAL A 443 -49.76 -74.88 -7.65
C VAL A 443 -48.89 -76.13 -7.74
N VAL A 444 -47.57 -75.97 -7.77
CA VAL A 444 -46.61 -77.09 -7.79
C VAL A 444 -46.76 -77.95 -6.52
N ILE A 445 -46.88 -77.34 -5.34
CA ILE A 445 -47.09 -78.06 -4.07
C ILE A 445 -48.39 -78.88 -4.12
N VAL A 446 -49.50 -78.24 -4.51
CA VAL A 446 -50.82 -78.89 -4.57
C VAL A 446 -50.83 -80.04 -5.58
N ALA A 447 -50.27 -79.82 -6.77
CA ALA A 447 -50.18 -80.86 -7.79
C ALA A 447 -49.34 -82.06 -7.33
N ALA A 448 -48.19 -81.80 -6.68
CA ALA A 448 -47.36 -82.86 -6.12
C ALA A 448 -48.11 -83.64 -5.03
N MET A 449 -48.78 -82.96 -4.09
CA MET A 449 -49.57 -83.63 -3.05
C MET A 449 -50.69 -84.50 -3.62
N LEU A 450 -51.39 -84.03 -4.66
CA LEU A 450 -52.42 -84.82 -5.34
C LEU A 450 -51.83 -86.05 -6.04
N LEU A 451 -50.69 -85.91 -6.72
CA LEU A 451 -50.00 -87.04 -7.36
C LEU A 451 -49.57 -88.07 -6.31
N TYR A 452 -49.13 -87.63 -5.13
CA TYR A 452 -48.74 -88.51 -4.02
C TYR A 452 -49.92 -89.33 -3.51
N LEU A 453 -51.08 -88.69 -3.38
CA LEU A 453 -52.32 -89.35 -2.98
C LEU A 453 -52.82 -90.37 -4.01
N VAL A 454 -52.49 -90.19 -5.29
CA VAL A 454 -52.87 -91.13 -6.37
C VAL A 454 -51.92 -92.33 -6.46
N ILE A 455 -50.63 -92.13 -6.19
CA ILE A 455 -49.61 -93.19 -6.24
C ILE A 455 -49.68 -94.09 -4.99
N ARG A 456 -50.14 -93.55 -3.86
CA ARG A 456 -50.31 -94.26 -2.60
C ARG A 456 -51.64 -94.99 -2.55
#